data_AF-A0A705SKI1-F1
#
_entry.id   AF-A0A705SKI1-F1
#
_cell.length_a   1.000
_cell.length_b   1.000
_cell.length_c   1.000
_cell.angle_alpha   90.00
_cell.angle_beta   90.00
_cell.angle_gamma   90.00
#
_symmetry.space_group_name_H-M   'P 1'
#
loop_
_entity.id
_entity.type
_entity.pdbx_description
1 polymer ?
#
loop_
_entity_poly.entity_id
_entity_poly.type
_entity_poly.pdbx_seq_one_letter_code
_entity_poly.pdbx_strand_id
1 'polypeptide(L)'
;MNNDKRQERLVSLVRKLLELSRSNSNAHEAGLALSRAQRLMEKYGISELDATLSSVRDVASQSAPSEAEKVPEWMTRLAWAVGHAFGCRPYFSWRNTSSGACRRT
;
A
#
# COMPACT_ATOMS: atom_id res chain seq x y z
N MET A 1 18.72 3.64 -1.80
CA MET A 1 17.99 4.87 -1.42
C MET A 1 17.42 5.67 -2.60
N ASN A 2 18.17 6.07 -3.63
CA ASN A 2 17.57 6.79 -4.78
C ASN A 2 16.93 5.85 -5.83
N ASN A 3 17.41 4.62 -5.95
CA ASN A 3 16.88 3.65 -6.91
C ASN A 3 15.52 3.08 -6.46
N ASP A 4 15.37 2.79 -5.17
CA ASP A 4 14.13 2.25 -4.59
C ASP A 4 12.93 3.20 -4.81
N LYS A 5 13.12 4.49 -4.53
CA LYS A 5 12.11 5.53 -4.78
C LYS A 5 11.75 5.68 -6.26
N ARG A 6 12.70 5.42 -7.18
CA ARG A 6 12.43 5.41 -8.62
C ARG A 6 11.58 4.21 -8.99
N GLN A 7 11.92 3.04 -8.46
CA GLN A 7 11.19 1.80 -8.71
C GLN A 7 9.75 1.88 -8.21
N GLU A 8 9.54 2.38 -6.99
CA GLU A 8 8.20 2.65 -6.43
C GLU A 8 7.36 3.58 -7.32
N ARG A 9 7.98 4.65 -7.83
CA ARG A 9 7.29 5.58 -8.75
C ARG A 9 6.90 4.90 -10.05
N LEU A 10 7.78 4.07 -10.62
CA LEU A 10 7.49 3.33 -11.86
C LEU A 10 6.34 2.35 -11.66
N VAL A 11 6.36 1.58 -10.57
CA VAL A 11 5.27 0.64 -10.24
C VAL A 11 3.95 1.42 -10.05
N SER A 12 3.97 2.57 -9.37
CA SER A 12 2.78 3.40 -9.20
C SER A 12 2.24 3.97 -10.52
N LEU A 13 3.11 4.25 -11.48
CA LEU A 13 2.74 4.75 -12.80
C LEU A 13 2.09 3.65 -13.64
N VAL A 14 2.70 2.46 -13.66
CA VAL A 14 2.13 1.28 -14.33
C VAL A 14 0.75 0.97 -13.77
N ARG A 15 0.60 0.97 -12.43
CA ARG A 15 -0.70 0.78 -11.77
C ARG A 15 -1.75 1.77 -12.27
N LYS A 16 -1.43 3.07 -12.28
CA LYS A 16 -2.36 4.11 -12.76
C LYS A 16 -2.77 3.91 -14.22
N LEU A 17 -1.84 3.49 -15.09
CA LEU A 17 -2.15 3.24 -16.50
C LEU A 17 -3.05 2.01 -16.68
N LEU A 18 -2.84 0.95 -15.90
CA LEU A 18 -3.69 -0.25 -15.90
C LEU A 18 -5.10 0.04 -15.34
N GLU A 19 -5.20 0.90 -14.34
CA GLU A 19 -6.50 1.34 -13.81
C GLU A 19 -7.23 2.19 -14.85
N LEU A 20 -6.54 3.17 -15.44
CA LEU A 20 -7.09 4.04 -16.47
C LEU A 20 -7.59 3.24 -17.70
N SER A 21 -6.86 2.21 -18.11
CA SER A 21 -7.28 1.38 -19.23
C SER A 21 -8.51 0.53 -18.92
N ARG A 22 -8.73 0.14 -17.66
CA ARG A 22 -9.90 -0.65 -17.23
C ARG A 22 -11.14 0.22 -16.99
N SER A 23 -10.96 1.44 -16.46
CA SER A 23 -12.08 2.28 -16.02
C SER A 23 -12.57 3.29 -17.07
N ASN A 24 -11.78 3.56 -18.11
CA ASN A 24 -12.14 4.56 -19.13
C ASN A 24 -13.11 3.95 -20.18
N SER A 25 -14.15 4.70 -20.54
CA SER A 25 -15.17 4.31 -21.52
C SER A 25 -14.71 4.47 -22.98
N ASN A 26 -13.67 5.28 -23.24
CA ASN A 26 -13.12 5.46 -24.58
C ASN A 26 -12.09 4.36 -24.90
N ALA A 27 -12.46 3.47 -25.83
CA ALA A 27 -11.61 2.35 -26.26
C ALA A 27 -10.24 2.77 -26.81
N HIS A 28 -10.15 3.92 -27.49
CA HIS A 28 -8.90 4.39 -28.07
C HIS A 28 -7.90 4.81 -26.98
N GLU A 29 -8.35 5.61 -26.01
CA GLU A 29 -7.52 6.04 -24.89
C GLU A 29 -7.14 4.89 -23.96
N ALA A 30 -8.09 3.99 -23.70
CA ALA A 30 -7.84 2.78 -22.91
C ALA A 30 -6.76 1.89 -23.54
N GLY A 31 -6.84 1.66 -24.85
CA GLY A 31 -5.83 0.90 -25.60
C GLY A 31 -4.45 1.56 -25.58
N LEU A 32 -4.38 2.88 -25.73
CA LEU A 32 -3.13 3.63 -25.63
C LEU A 32 -2.52 3.57 -24.21
N ALA A 33 -3.35 3.67 -23.17
CA ALA A 33 -2.91 3.53 -21.78
C ALA A 33 -2.34 2.13 -21.51
N LEU A 34 -3.04 1.09 -21.98
CA LEU A 34 -2.61 -0.30 -21.85
C LEU A 34 -1.28 -0.56 -22.57
N SER A 35 -1.14 -0.12 -23.82
CA SER A 35 0.11 -0.27 -24.59
C SER A 35 1.29 0.42 -23.91
N ARG A 36 1.06 1.60 -23.33
CA ARG A 36 2.08 2.32 -22.55
C ARG A 36 2.48 1.57 -21.29
N ALA A 37 1.50 0.98 -20.57
CA ALA A 37 1.77 0.16 -19.39
C ALA A 37 2.64 -1.05 -19.76
N GLN A 38 2.26 -1.80 -20.80
CA GLN A 38 3.01 -2.96 -21.28
C GLN A 38 4.46 -2.61 -21.64
N ARG A 39 4.68 -1.52 -22.39
CA ARG A 39 6.03 -1.08 -22.75
C ARG A 39 6.88 -0.71 -21.53
N LEU A 40 6.28 -0.12 -20.51
CA LEU A 40 6.98 0.18 -19.25
C LEU A 40 7.29 -1.10 -18.47
N MET A 41 6.37 -2.06 -18.46
CA MET A 41 6.56 -3.36 -17.81
C MET A 41 7.70 -4.15 -18.45
N GLU A 42 7.75 -4.21 -19.78
CA GLU A 42 8.85 -4.84 -20.54
C GLU A 42 10.20 -4.18 -20.27
N LYS A 43 10.24 -2.84 -20.28
CA LYS A 43 11.49 -2.08 -20.13
C LYS A 43 12.12 -2.22 -18.73
N TYR A 44 11.31 -2.33 -17.70
CA TYR A 44 11.76 -2.34 -16.30
C TYR A 44 11.60 -3.69 -15.61
N GLY A 45 11.07 -4.71 -16.29
CA GLY A 45 10.86 -6.05 -15.75
C GLY A 45 9.82 -6.10 -14.62
N ILE A 46 8.79 -5.25 -14.68
CA ILE A 46 7.75 -5.16 -13.64
C ILE A 46 6.64 -6.16 -13.99
N SER A 47 6.36 -7.10 -13.10
CA SER A 47 5.25 -8.04 -13.27
C SER A 47 3.90 -7.37 -13.01
N GLU A 48 2.82 -7.86 -13.62
CA GLU A 48 1.47 -7.42 -13.29
C GLU A 48 1.16 -7.64 -11.80
N LEU A 49 1.69 -8.72 -11.22
CA LEU A 49 1.56 -9.00 -9.79
C LEU A 49 2.17 -7.89 -8.92
N ASP A 50 3.34 -7.36 -9.29
CA ASP A 50 3.99 -6.27 -8.56
C ASP A 50 3.14 -4.98 -8.60
N ALA A 51 2.51 -4.72 -9.74
CA ALA A 51 1.61 -3.58 -9.90
C ALA A 51 0.33 -3.74 -9.06
N THR A 52 -0.21 -4.95 -8.93
CA THR A 52 -1.37 -5.24 -8.07
C THR A 52 -1.03 -5.18 -6.58
N LEU A 53 0.13 -5.71 -6.15
CA LEU A 53 0.58 -5.64 -4.76
C LEU A 53 0.85 -4.19 -4.32
N SER A 54 1.30 -3.33 -5.25
CA SER A 54 1.42 -1.88 -5.00
C SER A 54 0.07 -1.18 -4.75
N SER A 55 -1.07 -1.82 -5.03
CA SER A 55 -2.38 -1.33 -4.60
C SER A 55 -2.53 -1.36 -3.08
N VAL A 56 -1.99 -2.40 -2.44
CA VAL A 56 -2.01 -2.58 -0.99
C VAL A 56 -1.03 -1.60 -0.38
N ARG A 57 -1.56 -0.50 0.18
CA ARG A 57 -0.78 0.52 0.88
C ARG A 57 -1.17 0.55 2.34
N ASP A 58 -0.15 0.46 3.18
CA ASP A 58 -0.28 0.81 4.58
C ASP A 58 -0.35 2.34 4.71
N VAL A 59 -1.39 2.84 5.36
CA VAL A 59 -1.51 4.25 5.73
C VAL A 59 -1.25 4.35 7.22
N ALA A 60 -0.10 4.91 7.57
CA ALA A 60 0.19 5.22 8.97
C ALA A 60 -0.70 6.39 9.41
N SER A 61 -1.41 6.21 10.53
CA SER A 61 -2.10 7.32 11.19
C SER A 61 -1.06 8.29 11.75
N GLN A 62 -1.12 9.57 11.35
CA GLN A 62 -0.23 10.62 11.88
C GLN A 62 -0.40 10.85 13.38
N SER A 63 -1.46 10.31 13.99
CA SER A 63 -1.85 10.60 15.37
C SER A 63 -2.23 9.34 16.12
N ALA A 64 -1.38 8.32 16.09
CA ALA A 64 -1.34 7.37 17.20
C ALA A 64 -0.23 7.81 18.19
N PRO A 65 -0.52 8.74 19.12
CA PRO A 65 0.41 9.15 20.17
C PRO A 65 0.49 8.06 21.23
N SER A 66 0.96 6.88 20.86
CA SER A 66 1.13 5.80 21.82
C SER A 66 2.58 5.36 21.79
N GLU A 67 3.42 6.20 22.40
CA GLU A 67 4.69 5.83 23.03
C GLU A 67 4.44 4.87 24.22
N ALA A 68 3.45 3.97 24.11
CA ALA A 68 3.02 3.08 25.18
C ALA A 68 3.62 1.69 24.94
N GLU A 69 4.34 1.20 25.93
CA GLU A 69 4.95 -0.14 25.97
C GLU A 69 3.91 -1.28 25.96
N LYS A 70 2.65 -0.98 26.27
CA LYS A 70 1.53 -1.94 26.24
C LYS A 70 0.31 -1.29 25.59
N VAL A 71 -0.36 -2.03 24.70
CA VAL A 71 -1.62 -1.59 24.09
C VAL A 71 -2.69 -1.46 25.17
N PRO A 72 -3.32 -0.28 25.36
CA PRO A 72 -4.43 -0.13 26.28
C PRO A 72 -5.59 -1.04 25.87
N GLU A 73 -6.24 -1.66 26.85
CA GLU A 73 -7.29 -2.66 26.59
C GLU A 73 -8.45 -2.09 25.76
N TRP A 74 -8.82 -0.83 26.00
CA TRP A 74 -9.87 -0.13 25.23
C TRP A 74 -9.54 -0.05 23.74
N MET A 75 -8.26 0.11 23.39
CA MET A 75 -7.83 0.27 22.00
C MET A 75 -7.92 -1.07 21.25
N THR A 76 -7.56 -2.17 21.91
CA THR A 76 -7.81 -3.52 21.39
C THR A 76 -9.30 -3.76 21.18
N ARG A 77 -10.15 -3.47 22.17
CA ARG A 77 -11.60 -3.67 22.06
C ARG A 77 -12.21 -2.84 20.92
N LEU A 78 -11.77 -1.60 20.76
CA LEU A 78 -12.20 -0.73 19.66
C LEU A 78 -11.78 -1.30 18.29
N ALA A 79 -10.53 -1.72 18.16
CA ALA A 79 -10.02 -2.29 16.90
C ALA A 79 -10.77 -3.57 16.52
N TRP A 80 -11.12 -4.40 17.50
CA TRP A 80 -11.97 -5.58 17.29
C TRP A 80 -13.39 -5.20 16.89
N ALA A 81 -14.02 -4.23 17.56
CA ALA A 81 -15.37 -3.78 17.21
C ALA A 81 -15.45 -3.23 15.77
N VAL A 82 -14.47 -2.40 15.38
CA VAL A 82 -14.33 -1.90 14.01
C VAL A 82 -14.06 -3.05 13.04
N GLY A 83 -13.14 -3.95 13.38
CA GLY A 83 -12.85 -5.14 12.56
C GLY A 83 -14.09 -5.98 12.29
N HIS A 84 -14.89 -6.26 13.32
CA HIS A 84 -16.16 -6.98 13.18
C HIS A 84 -17.16 -6.23 12.29
N ALA A 85 -17.27 -4.91 12.40
CA ALA A 85 -18.20 -4.12 11.58
C ALA A 85 -17.86 -4.14 10.09
N PHE A 86 -16.56 -4.14 9.74
CA PHE A 86 -16.09 -4.11 8.36
C PHE A 86 -15.66 -5.48 7.80
N GLY A 87 -15.73 -6.55 8.61
CA GLY A 87 -15.25 -7.88 8.21
C GLY A 87 -13.73 -8.01 8.14
N CYS A 88 -12.98 -7.13 8.82
CA CYS A 88 -11.53 -7.10 8.85
C CYS A 88 -10.98 -7.66 10.18
N ARG A 89 -9.77 -8.22 10.16
CA ARG A 89 -9.07 -8.65 11.39
C ARG A 89 -8.02 -7.61 11.79
N PRO A 90 -8.05 -7.07 13.02
CA PRO A 90 -7.01 -6.18 13.50
C PRO A 90 -5.71 -6.98 13.70
N TYR A 91 -4.59 -6.41 13.28
CA TYR A 91 -3.24 -6.93 13.50
C TYR A 91 -2.40 -5.86 14.20
N PHE A 92 -1.62 -6.27 15.19
CA PHE A 92 -0.74 -5.38 15.95
C PHE A 92 0.71 -5.87 15.79
N SER A 93 1.57 -5.02 15.24
CA SER A 93 3.01 -5.28 15.15
C SER A 93 3.82 -4.26 15.93
N TRP A 94 5.02 -4.71 16.30
CA TRP A 94 6.01 -3.93 17.02
C TRP A 94 7.28 -3.83 16.17
N ARG A 95 7.90 -2.65 16.17
CA ARG A 95 9.20 -2.36 15.58
C ARG A 95 10.17 -2.02 16.70
N ASN A 96 11.27 -2.74 16.75
CA ASN A 96 12.39 -2.35 17.61
C ASN A 96 13.04 -1.08 17.06
N THR A 97 13.09 -0.04 17.89
CA THR A 97 13.89 1.14 17.59
C THR A 97 15.34 0.94 18.01
N SER A 98 16.27 1.65 17.36
CA SER A 98 17.72 1.57 17.63
C SER A 98 18.10 1.92 19.07
N SER A 99 17.21 2.55 19.83
CA SER A 99 17.34 2.82 21.27
C SER A 99 16.94 1.65 22.18
N GLY A 100 16.64 0.46 21.63
CA GLY A 100 16.22 -0.71 22.40
C GLY A 100 14.75 -0.71 22.84
N ALA A 101 13.99 0.34 22.54
CA ALA A 101 12.56 0.42 22.82
C ALA A 101 11.75 -0.29 21.73
N CYS A 102 10.85 -1.19 22.13
CA CYS A 102 9.87 -1.82 21.25
C CYS A 102 8.70 -0.84 21.04
N ARG A 103 8.50 -0.35 19.81
CA ARG A 103 7.47 0.64 19.48
C ARG A 103 6.43 0.04 18.54
N ARG A 104 5.15 0.39 18.70
CA ARG A 104 4.11 -0.11 17.79
C ARG A 104 4.24 0.53 16.39
N THR A 105 3.96 -0.24 15.34
CA THR A 105 3.84 0.25 13.94
C THR A 105 2.41 0.56 13.56
#